data_AF-A0A9W7XP03-F1
#
_entry.id   AF-A0A9W7XP03-F1
#
_cell.length_a   1.000
_cell.length_b   1.000
_cell.length_c   1.000
_cell.angle_alpha   90.00
_cell.angle_beta   90.00
_cell.angle_gamma   90.00
#
_symmetry.space_group_name_H-M   'P 1'
#
loop_
_entity.id
_entity.type
_entity.pdbx_description
1 polymer ?
#
loop_
_entity_poly.entity_id
_entity_poly.type
_entity_poly.pdbx_seq_one_letter_code
_entity_poly.pdbx_strand_id
1 'polypeptide(L)'
;HAYDGATPTAAAALVARATEAATPSATAMTESDASQPQITIDVSYLFDWGNTPGMGPYFTANNIDAAQQITTAALMGSACLVVFSMLRYKWPELYSHRLRLRQMRPPNIPRTLFGWMYPVVTMSDRHVLETIGLDALLFFRAYRMFIYMFISLSAFGMMVLYPVNYRWAKEDSQDSNHTIFESPIAQVTSLTGRYSIAHVMMAYVFAGILFFYIDRFALHTITMRWHYLLLTRRSGNSRTLMVTHLPRELRSEQPLERFIRGMQV
;
A
#
# COMPACT_ATOMS: atom_id res chain seq x y z
N HIS A 1 26.75 59.37 14.46
CA HIS A 1 26.24 58.77 15.71
C HIS A 1 25.64 57.41 15.34
N ALA A 2 26.34 56.29 15.34
CA ALA A 2 27.22 55.63 16.34
C ALA A 2 26.42 54.70 17.29
N TYR A 3 26.87 53.42 17.29
CA TYR A 3 26.67 52.32 18.26
C TYR A 3 25.28 51.66 18.37
N ASP A 4 25.09 50.39 18.74
CA ASP A 4 25.84 49.11 18.77
C ASP A 4 24.97 48.15 19.60
N GLY A 5 25.12 46.83 19.44
CA GLY A 5 25.08 45.90 20.59
C GLY A 5 23.78 45.18 21.01
N ALA A 6 23.85 43.84 20.85
CA ALA A 6 23.39 42.77 21.77
C ALA A 6 21.87 42.41 21.78
N THR A 7 21.42 41.14 21.75
CA THR A 7 21.92 39.88 22.36
C THR A 7 21.28 38.63 21.67
N PRO A 8 21.93 37.45 21.73
CA PRO A 8 21.36 36.16 21.29
C PRO A 8 20.52 35.49 22.39
N THR A 9 19.31 35.01 22.06
CA THR A 9 18.34 34.49 23.05
C THR A 9 18.21 32.96 23.00
N ALA A 10 18.44 32.33 24.15
CA ALA A 10 18.03 30.99 24.63
C ALA A 10 18.49 29.72 23.89
N ALA A 11 18.51 29.69 22.55
CA ALA A 11 18.83 28.45 21.82
C ALA A 11 20.33 28.09 21.88
N ALA A 12 21.22 29.08 21.79
CA ALA A 12 22.67 28.87 21.87
C ALA A 12 23.13 28.42 23.28
N ALA A 13 22.40 28.82 24.33
CA ALA A 13 22.72 28.44 25.71
C ALA A 13 22.36 26.98 26.04
N LEU A 14 21.35 26.41 25.37
CA LEU A 14 20.98 24.99 25.53
C LEU A 14 21.97 24.07 24.79
N VAL A 15 22.49 24.51 23.64
CA VAL A 15 23.49 23.75 22.88
C VAL A 15 24.83 23.71 23.60
N ALA A 16 25.27 24.82 24.21
CA ALA A 16 26.51 24.87 25.00
C ALA A 16 26.45 24.00 26.28
N ARG A 17 25.26 23.88 26.90
CA ARG A 17 25.06 23.09 28.12
C ARG A 17 25.02 21.58 27.86
N ALA A 18 24.61 21.17 26.66
CA ALA A 18 24.67 19.77 26.24
C ALA A 18 26.11 19.33 25.94
N THR A 19 26.98 20.24 25.48
CA THR A 19 28.40 19.96 25.21
C THR A 19 29.27 19.87 26.47
N GLU A 20 28.91 20.50 27.58
CA GLU A 20 29.65 20.38 28.85
C GLU A 20 29.35 19.09 29.63
N ALA A 21 28.20 18.46 29.41
CA ALA A 21 27.78 17.27 30.17
C ALA A 21 28.47 15.96 29.72
N ALA A 22 29.30 15.99 28.68
CA ALA A 22 29.93 14.80 28.10
C ALA A 22 31.46 14.74 28.26
N THR A 23 32.03 15.43 29.25
CA THR A 23 33.46 15.29 29.61
C THR A 23 33.60 14.56 30.96
N PRO A 24 34.04 13.29 31.01
CA PRO A 24 34.57 12.74 32.24
C PRO A 24 36.03 13.15 32.37
N SER A 25 36.29 14.15 33.20
CA SER A 25 37.64 14.49 33.64
C SER A 25 37.94 13.72 34.94
N ALA A 26 38.84 12.74 34.88
CA ALA A 26 39.52 12.22 36.06
C ALA A 26 40.90 11.68 35.68
N THR A 27 41.90 12.49 36.01
CA THR A 27 43.34 12.29 36.03
C THR A 27 43.79 10.94 36.62
N ALA A 28 44.61 10.18 35.89
CA ALA A 28 45.86 9.53 36.37
C ALA A 28 46.52 8.71 35.25
N MET A 29 47.78 9.03 34.95
CA MET A 29 48.66 8.27 34.05
C MET A 29 49.14 6.98 34.74
N THR A 30 48.86 5.80 34.16
CA THR A 30 49.84 4.68 34.03
C THR A 30 49.41 3.69 32.94
N GLU A 31 50.38 3.30 32.11
CA GLU A 31 50.50 2.13 31.21
C GLU A 31 49.32 1.16 30.99
N SER A 32 48.97 0.94 29.72
CA SER A 32 49.13 -0.34 28.98
C SER A 32 48.01 -0.56 27.95
N ASP A 33 48.47 -0.61 26.70
CA ASP A 33 47.93 -1.24 25.50
C ASP A 33 46.70 -2.18 25.68
N ALA A 34 45.53 -1.75 25.17
CA ALA A 34 44.42 -2.62 24.77
C ALA A 34 43.44 -1.87 23.87
N SER A 35 43.66 -1.94 22.56
CA SER A 35 42.72 -1.46 21.54
C SER A 35 41.50 -2.39 21.43
N GLN A 36 40.42 -2.09 22.16
CA GLN A 36 39.10 -2.65 21.85
C GLN A 36 38.33 -1.66 20.95
N PRO A 37 37.78 -2.10 19.80
CA PRO A 37 36.96 -1.23 18.96
C PRO A 37 35.59 -1.05 19.64
N GLN A 38 35.39 0.08 20.29
CA GLN A 38 34.09 0.45 20.83
C GLN A 38 33.19 0.86 19.65
N ILE A 39 32.21 0.00 19.31
CA ILE A 39 31.23 0.27 18.25
C ILE A 39 30.31 1.39 18.76
N THR A 40 30.60 2.63 18.38
CA THR A 40 29.69 3.75 18.60
C THR A 40 28.62 3.71 17.52
N ILE A 41 27.41 3.28 17.88
CA ILE A 41 26.24 3.36 17.00
C ILE A 41 25.79 4.82 17.02
N ASP A 42 26.13 5.55 15.97
CA ASP A 42 25.63 6.91 15.77
C ASP A 42 24.12 6.83 15.50
N VAL A 43 23.28 7.23 16.45
CA VAL A 43 21.81 7.19 16.32
C VAL A 43 21.22 8.46 15.71
N SER A 44 22.05 9.41 15.28
CA SER A 44 21.59 10.67 14.67
C SER A 44 20.72 10.42 13.42
N TYR A 45 21.07 9.40 12.62
CA TYR A 45 20.32 9.03 11.42
C TYR A 45 18.89 8.51 11.69
N LEU A 46 18.58 8.03 12.91
CA LEU A 46 17.24 7.54 13.27
C LEU A 46 16.22 8.69 13.37
N PHE A 47 16.70 9.91 13.64
CA PHE A 47 15.86 11.10 13.81
C PHE A 47 16.01 12.10 12.66
N ASP A 48 16.88 11.80 11.70
CA ASP A 48 16.97 12.55 10.45
C ASP A 48 15.92 12.03 9.46
N TRP A 49 14.69 12.53 9.59
CA TRP A 49 13.60 12.23 8.65
C TRP A 49 13.94 12.63 7.21
N GLY A 50 14.85 13.60 7.07
CA GLY A 50 15.41 14.00 5.79
C GLY A 50 16.54 13.08 5.32
N ASN A 51 17.11 12.20 6.20
CA ASN A 51 18.18 11.22 5.98
C ASN A 51 17.85 9.68 6.06
N THR A 52 16.57 9.30 6.11
CA THR A 52 16.10 7.91 6.40
C THR A 52 15.79 7.00 5.17
N PRO A 53 16.49 5.86 4.99
CA PRO A 53 16.27 4.95 3.87
C PRO A 53 14.78 4.61 3.63
N GLY A 54 14.28 4.92 2.43
CA GLY A 54 12.88 4.68 2.06
C GLY A 54 11.97 5.91 2.00
N MET A 55 12.46 7.12 2.32
CA MET A 55 11.71 8.38 2.14
C MET A 55 12.12 9.11 0.84
N GLY A 56 11.23 9.94 0.28
CA GLY A 56 11.43 10.66 -0.99
C GLY A 56 12.80 11.35 -1.18
N PRO A 57 13.32 12.08 -0.16
CA PRO A 57 14.64 12.72 -0.23
C PRO A 57 15.85 11.74 -0.25
N TYR A 58 15.69 10.50 0.22
CA TYR A 58 16.72 9.43 0.12
C TYR A 58 16.89 9.00 -1.31
N PHE A 59 15.75 8.77 -1.96
CA PHE A 59 15.71 8.23 -3.31
C PHE A 59 16.29 9.20 -4.34
N THR A 60 16.25 10.51 -4.06
CA THR A 60 16.88 11.54 -4.91
C THR A 60 18.38 11.57 -4.80
N ALA A 61 18.90 11.51 -3.57
CA ALA A 61 20.34 11.57 -3.33
C ALA A 61 21.02 10.24 -3.71
N ASN A 62 20.33 9.11 -3.49
CA ASN A 62 20.87 7.76 -3.66
C ASN A 62 19.97 6.89 -4.56
N ASN A 63 19.89 7.23 -5.85
CA ASN A 63 19.18 6.44 -6.86
C ASN A 63 19.69 4.98 -6.98
N ILE A 64 20.96 4.73 -6.64
CA ILE A 64 21.57 3.40 -6.56
C ILE A 64 20.88 2.53 -5.49
N ASP A 65 20.56 3.12 -4.32
CA ASP A 65 19.90 2.40 -3.23
C ASP A 65 18.46 2.02 -3.61
N ALA A 66 17.76 2.92 -4.33
CA ALA A 66 16.43 2.66 -4.88
C ALA A 66 16.44 1.44 -5.84
N ALA A 67 17.40 1.42 -6.75
CA ALA A 67 17.56 0.33 -7.72
C ALA A 67 17.88 -1.00 -7.01
N GLN A 68 18.72 -0.97 -5.97
CA GLN A 68 19.04 -2.15 -5.16
C GLN A 68 17.83 -2.67 -4.40
N GLN A 69 16.98 -1.81 -3.85
CA GLN A 69 15.74 -2.22 -3.16
C GLN A 69 14.77 -2.90 -4.12
N ILE A 70 14.51 -2.30 -5.28
CA ILE A 70 13.63 -2.88 -6.31
C ILE A 70 14.18 -4.23 -6.78
N THR A 71 15.49 -4.30 -7.02
CA THR A 71 16.16 -5.54 -7.45
C THR A 71 16.02 -6.64 -6.41
N THR A 72 16.27 -6.32 -5.14
CA THR A 72 16.17 -7.29 -4.03
C THR A 72 14.74 -7.77 -3.84
N ALA A 73 13.77 -6.86 -3.88
CA ALA A 73 12.35 -7.20 -3.77
C ALA A 73 11.88 -8.07 -4.95
N ALA A 74 12.30 -7.76 -6.17
CA ALA A 74 11.97 -8.55 -7.36
C ALA A 74 12.61 -9.95 -7.33
N LEU A 75 13.87 -10.06 -6.88
CA LEU A 75 14.54 -11.34 -6.70
C LEU A 75 13.83 -12.19 -5.64
N MET A 76 13.52 -11.61 -4.48
CA MET A 76 12.79 -12.31 -3.42
C MET A 76 11.39 -12.74 -3.88
N GLY A 77 10.64 -11.84 -4.54
CA GLY A 77 9.30 -12.12 -5.06
C GLY A 77 9.30 -13.22 -6.12
N SER A 78 10.25 -13.20 -7.05
CA SER A 78 10.40 -14.23 -8.07
C SER A 78 10.82 -15.58 -7.48
N ALA A 79 11.74 -15.60 -6.52
CA ALA A 79 12.11 -16.81 -5.78
C ALA A 79 10.90 -17.43 -5.08
N CYS A 80 10.11 -16.62 -4.36
CA CYS A 80 8.87 -17.06 -3.72
C CYS A 80 7.84 -17.61 -4.73
N LEU A 81 7.67 -16.96 -5.88
CA LEU A 81 6.78 -17.44 -6.96
C LEU A 81 7.23 -18.79 -7.51
N VAL A 82 8.53 -19.00 -7.70
CA VAL A 82 9.10 -20.26 -8.17
C VAL A 82 8.90 -21.36 -7.11
N VAL A 83 9.22 -21.07 -5.85
CA VAL A 83 9.03 -22.02 -4.74
C VAL A 83 7.55 -22.41 -4.61
N PHE A 84 6.63 -21.43 -4.64
CA PHE A 84 5.19 -21.69 -4.64
C PHE A 84 4.76 -22.57 -5.83
N SER A 85 5.26 -22.26 -7.03
CA SER A 85 4.94 -23.01 -8.24
C SER A 85 5.44 -24.47 -8.16
N MET A 86 6.63 -24.69 -7.57
CA MET A 86 7.17 -26.03 -7.31
C MET A 86 6.36 -26.78 -6.24
N LEU A 87 6.00 -26.11 -5.14
CA LEU A 87 5.27 -26.73 -4.03
C LEU A 87 3.85 -27.12 -4.45
N ARG A 88 3.20 -26.26 -5.26
CA ARG A 88 1.91 -26.54 -5.90
C ARG A 88 1.98 -27.74 -6.85
N TYR A 89 3.08 -27.90 -7.59
CA TYR A 89 3.29 -29.05 -8.47
C TYR A 89 3.54 -30.35 -7.68
N LYS A 90 4.39 -30.30 -6.64
CA LYS A 90 4.77 -31.46 -5.83
C LYS A 90 3.67 -31.93 -4.88
N TRP A 91 2.92 -31.01 -4.25
CA TRP A 91 1.93 -31.32 -3.20
C TRP A 91 0.52 -30.87 -3.58
N PRO A 92 -0.09 -31.46 -4.62
CA PRO A 92 -1.44 -31.09 -5.03
C PRO A 92 -2.47 -31.41 -3.94
N GLU A 93 -2.26 -32.39 -3.06
CA GLU A 93 -3.24 -32.71 -2.00
C GLU A 93 -3.56 -31.52 -1.09
N LEU A 94 -2.53 -30.76 -0.70
CA LEU A 94 -2.66 -29.61 0.20
C LEU A 94 -3.14 -28.36 -0.56
N TYR A 95 -2.57 -28.09 -1.74
CA TYR A 95 -2.84 -26.87 -2.51
C TYR A 95 -4.08 -26.94 -3.41
N SER A 96 -4.63 -28.12 -3.65
CA SER A 96 -5.77 -28.35 -4.54
C SER A 96 -6.96 -29.04 -3.85
N HIS A 97 -7.09 -28.88 -2.53
CA HIS A 97 -8.15 -29.54 -1.75
C HIS A 97 -9.57 -29.26 -2.30
N ARG A 98 -9.85 -28.03 -2.76
CA ARG A 98 -11.16 -27.67 -3.34
C ARG A 98 -11.43 -28.30 -4.72
N LEU A 99 -10.42 -28.80 -5.43
CA LEU A 99 -10.59 -29.53 -6.70
C LEU A 99 -11.12 -30.96 -6.49
N ARG A 100 -11.13 -31.45 -5.24
CA ARG A 100 -11.67 -32.77 -4.85
C ARG A 100 -13.15 -32.74 -4.47
N LEU A 101 -13.75 -31.56 -4.32
CA LEU A 101 -15.18 -31.43 -4.05
C LEU A 101 -15.99 -31.98 -5.24
N ARG A 102 -16.99 -32.81 -4.93
CA ARG A 102 -17.87 -33.48 -5.91
C ARG A 102 -18.86 -32.52 -6.58
N GLN A 103 -19.13 -31.38 -5.95
CA GLN A 103 -19.89 -30.24 -6.48
C GLN A 103 -18.97 -29.00 -6.50
N MET A 104 -19.09 -28.16 -7.54
CA MET A 104 -18.27 -26.94 -7.75
C MET A 104 -16.77 -27.17 -8.00
N ARG A 105 -16.41 -28.20 -8.77
CA ARG A 105 -15.02 -28.42 -9.20
C ARG A 105 -14.57 -27.29 -10.16
N PRO A 106 -13.51 -26.52 -9.84
CA PRO A 106 -12.91 -25.58 -10.78
C PRO A 106 -12.34 -26.31 -12.02
N PRO A 107 -12.25 -25.66 -13.19
CA PRO A 107 -11.71 -26.26 -14.40
C PRO A 107 -10.33 -26.88 -14.15
N ASN A 108 -10.06 -28.00 -14.84
CA ASN A 108 -8.81 -28.74 -14.68
C ASN A 108 -7.62 -27.81 -14.99
N ILE A 109 -6.84 -27.48 -13.96
CA ILE A 109 -5.67 -26.62 -14.09
C ILE A 109 -4.52 -27.51 -14.59
N PRO A 110 -3.83 -27.14 -15.69
CA PRO A 110 -2.70 -27.93 -16.18
C PRO A 110 -1.62 -28.07 -15.11
N ARG A 111 -1.01 -29.27 -15.04
CA ARG A 111 0.09 -29.60 -14.12
C ARG A 111 1.43 -29.06 -14.62
N THR A 112 1.49 -27.79 -14.98
CA THR A 112 2.72 -27.10 -15.35
C THR A 112 3.05 -26.04 -14.30
N LEU A 113 4.34 -25.69 -14.15
CA LEU A 113 4.81 -24.79 -13.09
C LEU A 113 4.09 -23.43 -13.11
N PHE A 114 3.90 -22.83 -14.30
CA PHE A 114 3.22 -21.54 -14.47
C PHE A 114 1.85 -21.61 -15.18
N GLY A 115 1.40 -22.79 -15.63
CA GLY A 115 0.15 -22.90 -16.40
C GLY A 115 -1.12 -22.67 -15.58
N TRP A 116 -1.01 -22.39 -14.29
CA TRP A 116 -2.14 -21.96 -13.46
C TRP A 116 -2.49 -20.49 -13.63
N MET A 117 -1.53 -19.67 -14.05
CA MET A 117 -1.71 -18.22 -14.13
C MET A 117 -2.74 -17.85 -15.20
N TYR A 118 -2.64 -18.45 -16.39
CA TYR A 118 -3.57 -18.18 -17.49
C TYR A 118 -5.03 -18.54 -17.18
N PRO A 119 -5.36 -19.76 -16.70
CA PRO A 119 -6.72 -20.10 -16.31
C PRO A 119 -7.28 -19.22 -15.19
N VAL A 120 -6.45 -18.81 -14.22
CA VAL A 120 -6.87 -17.95 -13.11
C VAL A 120 -7.20 -16.53 -13.60
N VAL A 121 -6.37 -15.97 -14.47
CA VAL A 121 -6.59 -14.61 -15.02
C VAL A 121 -7.75 -14.59 -16.02
N THR A 122 -7.96 -15.67 -16.76
CA THR A 122 -8.98 -15.76 -17.83
C THR A 122 -10.31 -16.32 -17.33
N MET A 123 -10.42 -16.67 -16.04
CA MET A 123 -11.63 -17.29 -15.50
C MET A 123 -12.83 -16.35 -15.65
N SER A 124 -13.92 -16.87 -16.21
CA SER A 124 -15.14 -16.09 -16.41
C SER A 124 -15.75 -15.67 -15.09
N ASP A 125 -16.17 -14.40 -15.00
CA ASP A 125 -16.83 -13.82 -13.84
C ASP A 125 -18.04 -14.66 -13.38
N ARG A 126 -18.77 -15.30 -14.31
CA ARG A 126 -19.92 -16.18 -13.99
C ARG A 126 -19.46 -17.43 -13.24
N HIS A 127 -18.38 -18.04 -13.70
CA HIS A 127 -17.84 -19.23 -13.08
C HIS A 127 -17.27 -18.93 -11.68
N VAL A 128 -16.65 -17.76 -11.51
CA VAL A 128 -16.21 -17.27 -10.19
C VAL A 128 -17.39 -17.07 -9.24
N LEU A 129 -18.49 -16.48 -9.72
CA LEU A 129 -19.69 -16.24 -8.92
C LEU A 129 -20.28 -17.55 -8.37
N GLU A 130 -20.36 -18.59 -9.19
CA GLU A 130 -20.94 -19.89 -8.83
C GLU A 130 -20.04 -20.72 -7.90
N THR A 131 -18.71 -20.58 -8.01
CA THR A 131 -17.75 -21.42 -7.28
C THR A 131 -17.21 -20.79 -5.99
N ILE A 132 -16.98 -19.47 -6.00
CA ILE A 132 -16.31 -18.74 -4.89
C ILE A 132 -17.28 -17.76 -4.21
N GLY A 133 -18.34 -17.34 -4.91
CA GLY A 133 -19.37 -16.44 -4.40
C GLY A 133 -19.20 -14.99 -4.82
N LEU A 134 -20.17 -14.16 -4.45
CA LEU A 134 -20.24 -12.76 -4.87
C LEU A 134 -19.09 -11.92 -4.30
N ASP A 135 -18.72 -12.13 -3.04
CA ASP A 135 -17.72 -11.28 -2.36
C ASP A 135 -16.32 -11.40 -3.00
N ALA A 136 -15.90 -12.63 -3.29
CA ALA A 136 -14.66 -12.88 -4.03
C ALA A 136 -14.70 -12.32 -5.45
N LEU A 137 -15.84 -12.40 -6.14
CA LEU A 137 -16.00 -11.77 -7.46
C LEU A 137 -15.81 -10.25 -7.38
N LEU A 138 -16.39 -9.59 -6.37
CA LEU A 138 -16.23 -8.14 -6.16
C LEU A 138 -14.77 -7.78 -5.88
N PHE A 139 -14.06 -8.59 -5.09
CA PHE A 139 -12.64 -8.43 -4.84
C PHE A 139 -11.82 -8.47 -6.15
N PHE A 140 -12.00 -9.49 -7.00
CA PHE A 140 -11.28 -9.57 -8.26
C PHE A 140 -11.62 -8.42 -9.23
N ARG A 141 -12.88 -8.00 -9.28
CA ARG A 141 -13.27 -6.83 -10.08
C ARG A 141 -12.65 -5.54 -9.56
N ALA A 142 -12.55 -5.37 -8.23
CA ALA A 142 -11.88 -4.22 -7.62
C ALA A 142 -10.41 -4.17 -8.03
N TYR A 143 -9.69 -5.28 -7.96
CA TYR A 143 -8.28 -5.35 -8.40
C TYR A 143 -8.12 -5.02 -9.88
N ARG A 144 -8.98 -5.56 -10.74
CA ARG A 144 -8.96 -5.26 -12.18
C ARG A 144 -9.17 -3.75 -12.43
N MET A 145 -10.11 -3.15 -11.72
CA MET A 145 -10.37 -1.70 -11.76
C MET A 145 -9.18 -0.89 -11.26
N PHE A 146 -8.56 -1.27 -10.13
CA PHE A 146 -7.36 -0.61 -9.63
C PHE A 146 -6.20 -0.65 -10.63
N ILE A 147 -5.98 -1.79 -11.29
CA ILE A 147 -4.95 -1.91 -12.34
C ILE A 147 -5.21 -0.90 -13.48
N TYR A 148 -6.43 -0.84 -14.03
CA TYR A 148 -6.76 0.12 -15.09
C TYR A 148 -6.65 1.57 -14.62
N MET A 149 -7.06 1.84 -13.39
CA MET A 149 -6.96 3.16 -12.77
C MET A 149 -5.49 3.59 -12.64
N PHE A 150 -4.63 2.75 -12.07
CA PHE A 150 -3.19 3.05 -11.92
C PHE A 150 -2.48 3.17 -13.27
N ILE A 151 -2.83 2.35 -14.26
CA ILE A 151 -2.32 2.49 -15.64
C ILE A 151 -2.72 3.84 -16.21
N SER A 152 -3.99 4.25 -16.04
CA SER A 152 -4.47 5.54 -16.52
C SER A 152 -3.73 6.69 -15.83
N LEU A 153 -3.64 6.67 -14.49
CA LEU A 153 -2.91 7.68 -13.71
C LEU A 153 -1.43 7.73 -14.10
N SER A 154 -0.78 6.58 -14.26
CA SER A 154 0.62 6.47 -14.67
C SER A 154 0.83 7.01 -16.08
N ALA A 155 -0.06 6.71 -17.04
CA ALA A 155 0.02 7.24 -18.40
C ALA A 155 -0.07 8.77 -18.41
N PHE A 156 -1.02 9.34 -17.68
CA PHE A 156 -1.15 10.80 -17.54
C PHE A 156 0.06 11.42 -16.81
N GLY A 157 0.57 10.78 -15.76
CA GLY A 157 1.77 11.21 -15.05
C GLY A 157 3.01 11.20 -15.94
N MET A 158 3.18 10.14 -16.73
CA MET A 158 4.31 10.01 -17.66
C MET A 158 4.21 10.96 -18.86
N MET A 159 2.98 11.24 -19.33
CA MET A 159 2.76 12.12 -20.48
C MET A 159 2.85 13.60 -20.12
N VAL A 160 2.45 14.01 -18.91
CA VAL A 160 2.33 15.43 -18.54
C VAL A 160 3.29 15.82 -17.42
N LEU A 161 3.31 15.09 -16.30
CA LEU A 161 4.16 15.44 -15.15
C LEU A 161 5.63 15.23 -15.45
N TYR A 162 5.99 14.13 -16.09
CA TYR A 162 7.38 13.85 -16.43
C TYR A 162 8.02 14.96 -17.29
N PRO A 163 7.45 15.38 -18.44
CA PRO A 163 8.06 16.46 -19.23
C PRO A 163 8.04 17.82 -18.52
N VAL A 164 7.01 18.13 -17.73
CA VAL A 164 6.97 19.37 -16.93
C VAL A 164 8.12 19.39 -15.92
N ASN A 165 8.32 18.29 -15.20
CA ASN A 165 9.38 18.16 -14.21
C ASN A 165 10.77 18.17 -14.86
N TYR A 166 10.93 17.51 -16.01
CA TYR A 166 12.19 17.51 -16.75
C TYR A 166 12.58 18.91 -17.27
N ARG A 167 11.61 19.67 -17.79
CA ARG A 167 11.85 21.04 -18.28
C ARG A 167 12.23 21.98 -17.15
N TRP A 168 11.60 21.84 -15.98
CA TRP A 168 11.89 22.65 -14.80
C TRP A 168 13.24 22.34 -14.18
N ALA A 169 13.57 21.05 -14.03
CA ALA A 169 14.86 20.63 -13.49
C ALA A 169 16.03 21.23 -14.28
N LYS A 170 15.88 21.39 -15.60
CA LYS A 170 16.87 22.04 -16.48
C LYS A 170 16.96 23.58 -16.32
N GLU A 171 15.88 24.23 -15.89
CA GLU A 171 15.81 25.69 -15.76
C GLU A 171 16.41 26.17 -14.43
N ASP A 172 16.28 25.34 -13.37
CA ASP A 172 16.83 25.60 -12.03
C ASP A 172 18.32 25.21 -11.89
N SER A 173 18.82 24.37 -12.81
CA SER A 173 20.22 23.88 -12.81
C SER A 173 21.12 24.74 -13.69
N GLN A 174 21.68 25.81 -13.13
CA GLN A 174 22.72 26.60 -13.81
C GLN A 174 24.10 25.92 -13.78
N ASP A 175 24.29 24.89 -12.95
CA ASP A 175 25.50 24.07 -12.91
C ASP A 175 25.15 22.59 -12.68
N SER A 176 25.88 21.69 -13.38
CA SER A 176 26.06 20.25 -13.15
C SER A 176 25.28 19.22 -14.00
N ASN A 177 26.01 18.12 -14.26
CA ASN A 177 25.76 17.05 -15.21
C ASN A 177 24.60 16.13 -14.77
N HIS A 178 23.38 16.42 -15.21
CA HIS A 178 22.26 15.53 -14.96
C HIS A 178 22.38 14.22 -15.75
N THR A 179 22.56 13.11 -15.03
CA THR A 179 22.43 11.77 -15.61
C THR A 179 20.95 11.44 -15.79
N ILE A 180 20.63 10.64 -16.82
CA ILE A 180 19.26 10.21 -17.19
C ILE A 180 18.51 9.52 -16.02
N PHE A 181 19.22 9.18 -14.94
CA PHE A 181 18.72 8.47 -13.75
C PHE A 181 18.45 9.36 -12.53
N GLU A 182 18.68 10.67 -12.59
CA GLU A 182 18.16 11.58 -11.56
C GLU A 182 16.67 11.83 -11.83
N SER A 183 15.81 11.29 -10.97
CA SER A 183 14.37 11.37 -11.16
C SER A 183 13.90 12.83 -11.08
N PRO A 184 13.35 13.43 -12.16
CA PRO A 184 12.85 14.81 -12.13
C PRO A 184 11.70 15.00 -11.13
N ILE A 185 11.10 13.90 -10.67
CA ILE A 185 9.95 13.86 -9.76
C ILE A 185 10.29 14.38 -8.37
N ALA A 186 11.53 14.23 -7.91
CA ALA A 186 11.86 14.45 -6.51
C ALA A 186 12.85 15.62 -6.29
N GLN A 187 13.24 16.30 -7.37
CA GLN A 187 14.03 17.53 -7.33
C GLN A 187 13.18 18.81 -7.20
N VAL A 188 11.87 18.69 -6.91
CA VAL A 188 10.98 19.86 -6.73
C VAL A 188 11.15 20.42 -5.31
N THR A 189 12.30 21.02 -5.03
CA THR A 189 12.62 21.64 -3.74
C THR A 189 12.07 23.06 -3.59
N SER A 190 11.71 23.72 -4.70
CA SER A 190 11.14 25.07 -4.71
C SER A 190 9.87 25.15 -5.58
N LEU A 191 8.69 24.89 -4.99
CA LEU A 191 7.39 25.07 -5.68
C LEU A 191 7.00 26.55 -5.80
N THR A 192 7.79 27.35 -6.52
CA THR A 192 7.56 28.79 -6.66
C THR A 192 6.97 29.14 -8.03
N GLY A 193 5.89 29.92 -8.06
CA GLY A 193 5.35 30.48 -9.31
C GLY A 193 4.43 29.55 -10.12
N ARG A 194 4.58 29.55 -11.45
CA ARG A 194 3.62 28.95 -12.42
C ARG A 194 3.60 27.40 -12.40
N TYR A 195 4.63 26.77 -11.84
CA TYR A 195 4.82 25.32 -11.83
C TYR A 195 3.95 24.62 -10.79
N SER A 196 3.74 25.25 -9.63
CA SER A 196 2.80 24.75 -8.61
C SER A 196 1.37 24.71 -9.15
N ILE A 197 1.00 25.67 -10.00
CA ILE A 197 -0.31 25.69 -10.68
C ILE A 197 -0.47 24.48 -11.62
N ALA A 198 0.57 24.09 -12.35
CA ALA A 198 0.53 22.91 -13.22
C ALA A 198 0.32 21.61 -12.41
N HIS A 199 0.99 21.48 -11.27
CA HIS A 199 0.82 20.33 -10.37
C HIS A 199 -0.57 20.30 -9.73
N VAL A 200 -1.08 21.44 -9.29
CA VAL A 200 -2.45 21.56 -8.74
C VAL A 200 -3.49 21.20 -9.80
N MET A 201 -3.36 21.73 -11.02
CA MET A 201 -4.24 21.37 -12.15
C MET A 201 -4.21 19.87 -12.43
N MET A 202 -3.03 19.25 -12.42
CA MET A 202 -2.94 17.80 -12.61
C MET A 202 -3.56 17.03 -11.44
N ALA A 203 -3.39 17.49 -10.20
CA ALA A 203 -4.00 16.85 -9.05
C ALA A 203 -5.54 16.79 -9.20
N TYR A 204 -6.17 17.84 -9.74
CA TYR A 204 -7.59 17.81 -10.08
C TYR A 204 -7.93 16.81 -11.19
N VAL A 205 -7.08 16.68 -12.23
CA VAL A 205 -7.27 15.66 -13.28
C VAL A 205 -7.18 14.25 -12.70
N PHE A 206 -6.17 13.97 -11.87
CA PHE A 206 -6.02 12.69 -11.17
C PHE A 206 -7.20 12.39 -10.25
N ALA A 207 -7.65 13.38 -9.48
CA ALA A 207 -8.85 13.25 -8.66
C ALA A 207 -10.07 12.93 -9.54
N GLY A 208 -10.26 13.61 -10.67
CA GLY A 208 -11.36 13.35 -11.59
C GLY A 208 -11.35 11.92 -12.15
N ILE A 209 -10.18 11.42 -12.57
CA ILE A 209 -10.02 10.03 -13.04
C ILE A 209 -10.31 9.04 -11.92
N LEU A 210 -9.78 9.29 -10.72
CA LEU A 210 -10.01 8.47 -9.54
C LEU A 210 -11.50 8.38 -9.20
N PHE A 211 -12.17 9.53 -9.09
CA PHE A 211 -13.60 9.60 -8.84
C PHE A 211 -14.42 8.88 -9.91
N PHE A 212 -14.06 9.06 -11.20
CA PHE A 212 -14.74 8.37 -12.30
C PHE A 212 -14.67 6.85 -12.16
N TYR A 213 -13.48 6.28 -11.91
CA TYR A 213 -13.34 4.82 -11.75
C TYR A 213 -14.03 4.30 -10.49
N ILE A 214 -13.91 5.00 -9.36
CA ILE A 214 -14.52 4.60 -8.09
C ILE A 214 -16.05 4.65 -8.18
N ASP A 215 -16.63 5.73 -8.69
CA ASP A 215 -18.09 5.88 -8.80
C ASP A 215 -18.69 4.80 -9.71
N ARG A 216 -18.08 4.58 -10.89
CA ARG A 216 -18.47 3.51 -11.80
C ARG A 216 -18.40 2.14 -11.14
N PHE A 217 -17.34 1.87 -10.38
CA PHE A 217 -17.19 0.62 -9.64
C PHE A 217 -18.22 0.47 -8.51
N ALA A 218 -18.53 1.55 -7.79
CA ALA A 218 -19.52 1.57 -6.72
C ALA A 218 -20.92 1.25 -7.27
N LEU A 219 -21.35 1.94 -8.33
CA LEU A 219 -22.64 1.70 -8.98
C LEU A 219 -22.74 0.27 -9.54
N HIS A 220 -21.66 -0.23 -10.14
CA HIS A 220 -21.61 -1.61 -10.63
C HIS A 220 -21.72 -2.63 -9.50
N THR A 221 -21.01 -2.40 -8.39
CA THR A 221 -21.04 -3.26 -7.20
C THR A 221 -22.42 -3.30 -6.56
N ILE A 222 -23.06 -2.14 -6.42
CA ILE A 222 -24.42 -2.01 -5.91
C ILE A 222 -25.37 -2.83 -6.80
N THR A 223 -25.31 -2.65 -8.12
CA THR A 223 -26.17 -3.37 -9.08
C THR A 223 -25.99 -4.89 -8.99
N MET A 224 -24.74 -5.36 -8.92
CA MET A 224 -24.43 -6.80 -8.77
C MET A 224 -24.96 -7.37 -7.46
N ARG A 225 -24.83 -6.61 -6.35
CA ARG A 225 -25.39 -6.99 -5.05
C ARG A 225 -26.91 -7.06 -5.07
N TRP A 226 -27.57 -6.07 -5.66
CA TRP A 226 -29.03 -6.08 -5.84
C TRP A 226 -29.48 -7.32 -6.61
N HIS A 227 -28.85 -7.62 -7.75
CA HIS A 227 -29.19 -8.79 -8.54
C HIS A 227 -28.99 -10.09 -7.73
N TYR A 228 -27.85 -10.22 -7.04
CA TYR A 228 -27.58 -11.38 -6.20
C TYR A 228 -28.60 -11.56 -5.06
N LEU A 229 -29.01 -10.49 -4.38
CA LEU A 229 -30.02 -10.52 -3.33
C LEU A 229 -31.40 -10.94 -3.87
N LEU A 230 -31.76 -10.49 -5.07
CA LEU A 230 -33.00 -10.90 -5.74
C LEU A 230 -33.00 -12.40 -6.07
N LEU A 231 -31.88 -12.94 -6.55
CA LEU A 231 -31.73 -14.39 -6.79
C LEU A 231 -31.79 -15.18 -5.48
N THR A 232 -31.18 -14.66 -4.42
CA THR A 232 -31.06 -15.33 -3.11
C THR A 232 -32.32 -15.18 -2.25
N ARG A 233 -33.31 -14.37 -2.68
CA ARG A 233 -34.58 -14.14 -1.95
C ARG A 233 -35.34 -15.42 -1.63
N ARG A 234 -35.25 -16.46 -2.47
CA ARG A 234 -35.90 -17.76 -2.23
C ARG A 234 -35.05 -18.76 -1.44
N SER A 235 -33.80 -18.44 -1.14
CA SER A 235 -32.93 -19.31 -0.34
C SER A 235 -33.41 -19.38 1.12
N GLY A 236 -33.09 -20.45 1.84
CA GLY A 236 -33.50 -20.62 3.25
C GLY A 236 -33.03 -19.47 4.17
N ASN A 237 -31.88 -18.86 3.87
CA ASN A 237 -31.27 -17.81 4.68
C ASN A 237 -32.12 -16.53 4.76
N SER A 238 -33.00 -16.26 3.78
CA SER A 238 -33.88 -15.08 3.79
C SER A 238 -35.14 -15.28 4.64
N ARG A 239 -35.38 -16.51 5.13
CA ARG A 239 -36.55 -16.90 5.94
C ARG A 239 -36.23 -17.08 7.42
N THR A 240 -34.96 -16.98 7.79
CA THR A 240 -34.49 -17.14 9.16
C THR A 240 -34.10 -15.77 9.71
N LEU A 241 -34.67 -15.39 10.85
CA LEU A 241 -34.32 -14.17 11.56
C LEU A 241 -33.58 -14.56 12.85
N MET A 242 -32.41 -13.96 13.07
CA MET A 242 -31.70 -14.08 14.34
C MET A 242 -32.22 -13.01 15.29
N VAL A 243 -32.93 -13.42 16.34
CA VAL A 243 -33.45 -12.51 17.36
C VAL A 243 -32.43 -12.44 18.51
N THR A 244 -31.85 -11.26 18.72
CA THR A 244 -30.93 -10.99 19.83
C THR A 244 -31.65 -10.30 20.99
N HIS A 245 -31.18 -10.51 22.22
CA HIS A 245 -31.70 -9.87 23.44
C HIS A 245 -33.17 -10.17 23.79
N LEU A 246 -33.53 -11.45 23.81
CA LEU A 246 -34.87 -11.87 24.23
C LEU A 246 -35.04 -11.77 25.76
N PRO A 247 -36.11 -11.10 26.27
CA PRO A 247 -36.46 -11.06 27.69
C PRO A 247 -36.55 -12.48 28.27
N ARG A 248 -36.22 -12.66 29.56
CA ARG A 248 -36.15 -14.01 30.16
C ARG A 248 -37.46 -14.78 30.05
N GLU A 249 -38.60 -14.09 30.05
CA GLU A 249 -39.95 -14.68 29.89
C GLU A 249 -40.22 -15.25 28.49
N LEU A 250 -39.54 -14.74 27.45
CA LEU A 250 -39.76 -15.11 26.04
C LEU A 250 -38.69 -16.07 25.49
N ARG A 251 -37.74 -16.52 26.32
CA ARG A 251 -36.64 -17.40 25.88
C ARG A 251 -37.03 -18.85 25.66
N SER A 252 -38.17 -19.27 26.20
CA SER A 252 -38.71 -20.62 25.95
C SER A 252 -39.51 -20.66 24.65
N GLU A 253 -39.57 -21.84 24.04
CA GLU A 253 -40.19 -22.06 22.73
C GLU A 253 -41.68 -21.71 22.73
N GLN A 254 -42.44 -22.13 23.76
CA GLN A 254 -43.90 -21.95 23.78
C GLN A 254 -44.34 -20.47 23.91
N PRO A 255 -43.79 -19.63 24.82
CA PRO A 255 -44.13 -18.21 24.88
C PRO A 255 -43.71 -17.44 23.64
N LEU A 256 -42.55 -17.77 23.05
CA LEU A 256 -42.07 -17.15 21.82
C LEU A 256 -42.99 -17.47 20.65
N GLU A 257 -43.41 -18.73 20.51
CA GLU A 257 -44.34 -19.16 19.47
C GLU A 257 -45.70 -18.46 19.61
N ARG A 258 -46.26 -18.39 20.83
CA ARG A 258 -47.53 -17.68 21.09
C ARG A 258 -47.43 -16.20 20.75
N PHE A 259 -46.32 -15.56 21.11
CA PHE A 259 -46.07 -14.15 20.81
C PHE A 259 -45.97 -13.90 19.29
N ILE A 260 -45.22 -14.73 18.56
CA ILE A 260 -45.08 -14.61 17.10
C ILE A 260 -46.42 -14.85 16.39
N ARG A 261 -47.15 -15.91 16.76
CA ARG A 261 -48.49 -16.18 16.21
C ARG A 261 -49.49 -15.05 16.52
N GLY A 262 -49.39 -14.43 17.70
CA GLY A 262 -50.24 -13.29 18.08
C GLY A 262 -49.95 -12.00 17.32
N MET A 263 -48.76 -11.84 16.73
CA MET A 263 -48.41 -10.71 15.85
C MET A 263 -48.81 -10.92 14.39
N GLN A 264 -49.10 -12.16 13.98
CA GLN A 264 -49.62 -12.46 12.65
C GLN A 264 -51.13 -12.15 12.61
N VAL A 265 -51.48 -10.87 12.39
CA VAL A 265 -52.81 -10.42 11.96
C VAL A 265 -52.87 -10.45 10.44
#